data_AF-A0A952WKY4-F1
#
_entry.id   AF-A0A952WKY4-F1
#
_cell.length_a   1.000
_cell.length_b   1.000
_cell.length_c   1.000
_cell.angle_alpha   90.00
_cell.angle_beta   90.00
_cell.angle_gamma   90.00
#
_symmetry.space_group_name_H-M   'P 1'
#
loop_
_entity.id
_entity.type
_entity.pdbx_description
1 polymer ?
#
loop_
_entity_poly.entity_id
_entity_poly.type
_entity_poly.pdbx_seq_one_letter_code
_entity_poly.pdbx_strand_id
1 'polypeptide(L)'
;MRRERAIVGLVGSASVVLLSRLAAAQSLWTDPAHKFAWCENAGFLNWADAGAPSAPLGARFYPRSASNYQGFFKGFVWGENIGWINLGNGPADGVGPYINTTGANFGINVDGTGKLTGYAWGENAGWFNFDTALTGNPARIDWTAGVGMPGARLRGYVWSENFGWVNLDHATVYVGLAAGCPADLNRDGFVDDSDFVIFLAAYNILDCSDPAAAFGCPADLNGDGLVEDADFVQFLKGYNELICP
;
A
#
# COMPACT_ATOMS: atom_id res chain seq x y z
N MET A 1 -36.40 60.60 -34.10
CA MET A 1 -35.26 59.99 -34.82
C MET A 1 -34.12 59.78 -33.82
N ARG A 2 -34.07 58.61 -33.17
CA ARG A 2 -32.88 58.09 -32.47
C ARG A 2 -33.07 56.58 -32.33
N ARG A 3 -32.16 55.82 -32.94
CA ARG A 3 -32.07 54.34 -32.93
C ARG A 3 -31.33 53.90 -31.66
N GLU A 4 -31.61 52.71 -31.15
CA GLU A 4 -30.68 51.74 -30.52
C GLU A 4 -31.51 50.57 -29.96
N ARG A 5 -31.57 49.41 -30.65
CA ARG A 5 -30.67 48.23 -30.68
C ARG A 5 -31.04 47.17 -29.62
N ALA A 6 -31.53 46.04 -30.11
CA ALA A 6 -31.80 44.81 -29.39
C ALA A 6 -30.52 44.15 -28.86
N ILE A 7 -30.59 43.53 -27.69
CA ILE A 7 -29.63 42.53 -27.21
C ILE A 7 -30.40 41.23 -26.99
N VAL A 8 -30.25 40.30 -27.92
CA VAL A 8 -30.66 38.91 -27.77
C VAL A 8 -29.58 38.23 -26.92
N GLY A 9 -29.94 37.77 -25.72
CA GLY A 9 -29.05 37.02 -24.85
C GLY A 9 -28.85 35.61 -25.38
N LEU A 10 -27.63 35.28 -25.80
CA LEU A 10 -27.20 33.92 -26.13
C LEU A 10 -26.60 33.31 -24.86
N VAL A 11 -27.31 32.37 -24.22
CA VAL A 11 -26.75 31.57 -23.13
C VAL A 11 -25.97 30.41 -23.76
N GLY A 12 -24.66 30.59 -23.91
CA GLY A 12 -23.73 29.52 -24.28
C GLY A 12 -23.38 28.71 -23.05
N SER A 13 -23.93 27.50 -22.93
CA SER A 13 -23.55 26.52 -21.92
C SER A 13 -22.15 25.99 -22.23
N ALA A 14 -21.17 26.40 -21.43
CA ALA A 14 -19.83 25.83 -21.45
C ALA A 14 -19.87 24.45 -20.78
N SER A 15 -19.82 23.39 -21.58
CA SER A 15 -19.62 22.03 -21.09
C SER A 15 -18.20 21.92 -20.55
N VAL A 16 -18.06 21.91 -19.22
CA VAL A 16 -16.83 21.51 -18.55
C VAL A 16 -16.64 20.01 -18.81
N VAL A 17 -15.75 19.67 -19.74
CA VAL A 17 -15.25 18.30 -19.88
C VAL A 17 -14.37 18.04 -18.67
N LEU A 18 -14.96 17.43 -17.64
CA LEU A 18 -14.22 16.94 -16.47
C LEU A 18 -13.35 15.77 -16.96
N LEU A 19 -12.07 16.04 -17.25
CA LEU A 19 -11.07 14.98 -17.37
C LEU A 19 -10.92 14.37 -15.98
N SER A 20 -11.68 13.33 -15.67
CA SER A 20 -11.46 12.51 -14.48
C SER A 20 -10.11 11.83 -14.66
N ARG A 21 -9.05 12.45 -14.13
CA ARG A 21 -7.81 11.75 -13.88
C ARG A 21 -8.16 10.63 -12.91
N LEU A 22 -7.97 9.38 -13.34
CA LEU A 22 -7.94 8.25 -12.42
C LEU A 22 -6.81 8.56 -11.43
N ALA A 23 -7.16 8.94 -10.20
CA ALA A 23 -6.21 8.97 -9.11
C ALA A 23 -5.68 7.54 -8.97
N ALA A 24 -4.40 7.33 -9.30
CA ALA A 24 -3.74 6.10 -8.92
C ALA A 24 -3.75 6.08 -7.38
N ALA A 25 -4.24 4.99 -6.80
CA ALA A 25 -4.20 4.87 -5.35
C ALA A 25 -2.73 4.78 -4.91
N GLN A 26 -2.38 5.49 -3.84
CA GLN A 26 -1.04 5.56 -3.27
C GLN A 26 -0.46 4.16 -3.02
N SER A 27 0.85 3.98 -3.22
CA SER A 27 1.51 2.73 -2.85
C SER A 27 1.50 2.54 -1.33
N LEU A 28 1.22 1.33 -0.87
CA LEU A 28 1.34 0.96 0.53
C LEU A 28 2.71 0.31 0.75
N TRP A 29 3.40 0.74 1.80
CA TRP A 29 4.69 0.22 2.16
C TRP A 29 4.52 -0.88 3.21
N THR A 30 5.52 -1.74 3.33
CA THR A 30 5.56 -2.65 4.47
C THR A 30 5.82 -1.85 5.75
N ASP A 31 4.99 -2.08 6.77
CA ASP A 31 5.15 -1.49 8.09
C ASP A 31 6.51 -1.88 8.71
N PRO A 32 7.41 -0.93 9.02
CA PRO A 32 8.70 -1.23 9.63
C PRO A 32 8.63 -1.91 11.00
N ALA A 33 7.53 -1.72 11.76
CA ALA A 33 7.29 -2.39 13.04
C ALA A 33 6.80 -3.82 12.85
N HIS A 34 6.07 -4.09 11.77
CA HIS A 34 5.52 -5.40 11.41
C HIS A 34 5.96 -5.79 10.00
N LYS A 35 7.22 -6.23 9.89
CA LYS A 35 7.87 -6.49 8.59
C LYS A 35 8.26 -7.94 8.33
N PHE A 36 7.96 -8.85 9.27
CA PHE A 36 8.49 -10.20 9.22
C PHE A 36 7.41 -11.23 8.91
N ALA A 37 7.74 -12.15 8.00
CA ALA A 37 7.09 -13.44 7.87
C ALA A 37 8.04 -14.55 8.33
N TRP A 38 7.49 -15.74 8.62
CA TRP A 38 8.27 -16.89 9.09
C TRP A 38 8.13 -18.09 8.17
N CYS A 39 9.23 -18.80 7.93
CA CYS A 39 9.25 -20.10 7.28
C CYS A 39 10.11 -21.06 8.10
N GLU A 40 9.60 -22.25 8.41
CA GLU A 40 10.31 -23.22 9.26
C GLU A 40 11.68 -23.62 8.68
N ASN A 41 11.78 -23.68 7.35
CA ASN A 41 12.99 -24.12 6.67
C ASN A 41 13.88 -22.98 6.15
N ALA A 42 13.40 -21.72 6.16
CA ALA A 42 14.16 -20.56 5.67
C ALA A 42 14.39 -19.46 6.73
N GLY A 43 13.70 -19.52 7.87
CA GLY A 43 13.78 -18.52 8.94
C GLY A 43 12.92 -17.29 8.68
N PHE A 44 13.38 -16.14 9.18
CA PHE A 44 12.69 -14.86 9.02
C PHE A 44 12.87 -14.29 7.62
N LEU A 45 11.77 -13.77 7.08
CA LEU A 45 11.72 -13.03 5.83
C LEU A 45 11.36 -11.57 6.16
N ASN A 46 12.28 -10.64 5.92
CA ASN A 46 12.09 -9.20 6.12
C ASN A 46 11.54 -8.55 4.83
N TRP A 47 10.32 -8.03 4.92
CA TRP A 47 9.59 -7.41 3.81
C TRP A 47 9.82 -5.91 3.68
N ALA A 48 10.27 -5.21 4.74
CA ALA A 48 10.50 -3.76 4.69
C ALA A 48 11.93 -3.41 4.23
N ASP A 49 12.93 -4.11 4.76
CA ASP A 49 14.34 -3.73 4.62
C ASP A 49 15.12 -4.73 3.76
N ALA A 50 14.73 -4.90 2.50
CA ALA A 50 15.45 -5.77 1.60
C ALA A 50 16.77 -5.12 1.12
N GLY A 51 17.87 -5.41 1.81
CA GLY A 51 19.24 -5.02 1.43
C GLY A 51 20.13 -4.67 2.62
N ALA A 52 21.45 -4.84 2.44
CA ALA A 52 22.48 -4.31 3.34
C ALA A 52 23.50 -3.49 2.52
N PRO A 53 23.56 -2.15 2.66
CA PRO A 53 22.68 -1.33 3.50
C PRO A 53 21.22 -1.33 3.01
N SER A 54 20.30 -0.92 3.89
CA SER A 54 18.88 -0.75 3.59
C SER A 54 18.71 0.15 2.37
N ALA A 55 18.37 -0.43 1.23
CA ALA A 55 17.93 0.30 0.05
C ALA A 55 16.40 0.39 0.09
N PRO A 56 15.76 1.40 -0.54
CA PRO A 56 14.31 1.53 -0.63
C PRO A 56 13.69 0.50 -1.59
N LEU A 57 14.18 -0.74 -1.55
CA LEU A 57 13.82 -1.86 -2.40
C LEU A 57 12.85 -2.83 -1.73
N GLY A 58 12.43 -2.57 -0.49
CA GLY A 58 11.46 -3.39 0.23
C GLY A 58 10.15 -3.60 -0.52
N ALA A 59 9.39 -4.58 -0.06
CA ALA A 59 8.10 -4.92 -0.62
C ALA A 59 7.11 -3.76 -0.49
N ARG A 60 6.51 -3.39 -1.62
CA ARG A 60 5.49 -2.35 -1.72
C ARG A 60 4.30 -2.87 -2.51
N PHE A 61 3.11 -2.52 -2.04
CA PHE A 61 1.85 -2.78 -2.72
C PHE A 61 1.44 -1.56 -3.54
N TYR A 62 1.08 -1.78 -4.81
CA TYR A 62 0.64 -0.75 -5.74
C TYR A 62 -0.84 -0.98 -6.09
N PRO A 63 -1.77 -0.29 -5.43
CA PRO A 63 -3.18 -0.36 -5.77
C PRO A 63 -3.46 0.37 -7.10
N ARG A 64 -4.29 -0.22 -7.94
CA ARG A 64 -4.74 0.36 -9.22
C ARG A 64 -6.20 0.82 -9.19
N SER A 65 -6.84 0.74 -8.03
CA SER A 65 -8.25 1.13 -7.84
C SER A 65 -8.47 1.61 -6.42
N ALA A 66 -8.98 2.83 -6.28
CA ALA A 66 -9.34 3.40 -4.99
C ALA A 66 -10.59 2.74 -4.37
N SER A 67 -11.41 2.04 -5.16
CA SER A 67 -12.69 1.48 -4.69
C SER A 67 -12.59 0.06 -4.16
N ASN A 68 -11.68 -0.75 -4.69
CA ASN A 68 -11.54 -2.16 -4.30
C ASN A 68 -10.08 -2.60 -4.09
N TYR A 69 -9.12 -1.69 -4.22
CA TYR A 69 -7.70 -1.95 -3.90
C TYR A 69 -7.14 -3.22 -4.54
N GLN A 70 -7.63 -3.56 -5.73
CA GLN A 70 -6.91 -4.49 -6.61
C GLN A 70 -5.55 -3.87 -6.98
N GLY A 71 -4.53 -4.68 -7.20
CA GLY A 71 -3.19 -4.17 -7.45
C GLY A 71 -2.15 -5.26 -7.60
N PHE A 72 -0.90 -4.93 -7.31
CA PHE A 72 0.23 -5.85 -7.39
C PHE A 72 1.35 -5.44 -6.44
N PHE A 73 2.25 -6.36 -6.10
CA PHE A 73 3.47 -6.03 -5.36
C PHE A 73 4.67 -5.82 -6.28
N LYS A 74 5.62 -5.01 -5.82
CA LYS A 74 6.99 -4.91 -6.35
C LYS A 74 7.98 -4.87 -5.19
N GLY A 75 9.26 -4.94 -5.54
CA GLY A 75 10.36 -4.86 -4.59
C GLY A 75 10.85 -6.24 -4.19
N PHE A 76 11.56 -6.27 -3.09
CA PHE A 76 12.31 -7.42 -2.62
C PHE A 76 11.97 -7.71 -1.16
N VAL A 77 12.18 -8.98 -0.81
CA VAL A 77 12.14 -9.49 0.56
C VAL A 77 13.50 -10.13 0.85
N TRP A 78 14.06 -9.86 2.02
CA TRP A 78 15.31 -10.47 2.47
C TRP A 78 15.01 -11.67 3.37
N GLY A 79 15.41 -12.86 2.94
CA GLY A 79 15.45 -14.04 3.81
C GLY A 79 16.85 -14.26 4.34
N GLU A 80 17.02 -14.31 5.66
CA GLU A 80 18.36 -14.39 6.29
C GLU A 80 19.18 -15.60 5.84
N ASN A 81 18.52 -16.72 5.55
CA ASN A 81 19.18 -17.97 5.13
C ASN A 81 19.06 -18.25 3.63
N ILE A 82 18.33 -17.43 2.87
CA ILE A 82 17.98 -17.70 1.47
C ILE A 82 18.19 -16.50 0.53
N GLY A 83 18.65 -15.36 1.04
CA GLY A 83 18.94 -14.17 0.25
C GLY A 83 17.69 -13.46 -0.26
N TRP A 84 17.80 -12.84 -1.44
CA TRP A 84 16.79 -11.94 -1.99
C TRP A 84 15.68 -12.72 -2.67
N ILE A 85 14.44 -12.30 -2.42
CA ILE A 85 13.24 -12.75 -3.11
C ILE A 85 12.63 -11.54 -3.82
N ASN A 86 12.52 -11.62 -5.15
CA ASN A 86 11.93 -10.59 -6.01
C ASN A 86 10.42 -10.82 -6.13
N LEU A 87 9.62 -9.79 -5.84
CA LEU A 87 8.15 -9.82 -5.91
C LEU A 87 7.58 -9.43 -7.29
N GLY A 88 8.47 -9.16 -8.24
CA GLY A 88 8.20 -8.72 -9.60
C GLY A 88 8.83 -7.36 -9.90
N ASN A 89 9.28 -7.19 -11.15
CA ASN A 89 9.91 -5.95 -11.63
C ASN A 89 8.90 -4.91 -12.17
N GLY A 90 7.62 -5.16 -11.94
CA GLY A 90 6.52 -4.44 -12.57
C GLY A 90 5.88 -5.19 -13.73
N PRO A 91 4.55 -5.15 -13.85
CA PRO A 91 3.85 -5.69 -15.01
C PRO A 91 4.31 -5.02 -16.30
N ALA A 92 4.19 -5.72 -17.43
CA ALA A 92 4.72 -5.24 -18.72
C ALA A 92 4.12 -3.89 -19.19
N ASP A 93 2.93 -3.55 -18.72
CA ASP A 93 2.24 -2.27 -18.99
C ASP A 93 2.41 -1.23 -17.86
N GLY A 94 3.12 -1.57 -16.78
CA GLY A 94 3.31 -0.74 -15.60
C GLY A 94 2.11 -0.64 -14.66
N VAL A 95 0.94 -1.17 -15.03
CA VAL A 95 -0.34 -1.00 -14.32
C VAL A 95 -0.91 -2.33 -13.80
N GLY A 96 -0.50 -3.45 -14.37
CA GLY A 96 -0.85 -4.79 -13.91
C GLY A 96 -2.28 -5.24 -14.22
N PRO A 97 -2.58 -6.52 -13.95
CA PRO A 97 -1.78 -7.48 -13.18
C PRO A 97 -0.57 -8.06 -13.94
N TYR A 98 0.35 -8.70 -13.22
CA TYR A 98 1.32 -9.63 -13.80
C TYR A 98 0.60 -10.78 -14.50
N ILE A 99 1.00 -11.05 -15.74
CA ILE A 99 0.41 -12.13 -16.54
C ILE A 99 0.81 -13.52 -16.00
N ASN A 100 1.99 -13.64 -15.37
CA ASN A 100 2.48 -14.86 -14.71
C ASN A 100 2.51 -16.10 -15.63
N THR A 101 3.02 -15.96 -16.86
CA THR A 101 3.12 -17.08 -17.84
C THR A 101 4.54 -17.55 -18.10
N THR A 102 5.55 -16.79 -17.67
CA THR A 102 6.97 -17.04 -17.91
C THR A 102 7.81 -16.55 -16.72
N GLY A 103 9.06 -17.00 -16.63
CA GLY A 103 10.02 -16.50 -15.63
C GLY A 103 10.45 -15.04 -15.82
N ALA A 104 10.00 -14.35 -16.88
CA ALA A 104 10.31 -12.93 -17.12
C ALA A 104 9.13 -12.00 -16.80
N ASN A 105 7.92 -12.54 -16.61
CA ASN A 105 6.69 -11.76 -16.38
C ASN A 105 5.94 -12.22 -15.13
N PHE A 106 6.71 -12.53 -14.08
CA PHE A 106 6.18 -12.94 -12.78
C PHE A 106 5.97 -11.76 -11.83
N GLY A 107 5.07 -11.96 -10.89
CA GLY A 107 4.92 -11.11 -9.72
C GLY A 107 3.62 -11.42 -8.97
N ILE A 108 3.47 -10.79 -7.81
CA ILE A 108 2.31 -11.00 -6.94
C ILE A 108 1.20 -10.04 -7.34
N ASN A 109 0.01 -10.57 -7.59
CA ASN A 109 -1.19 -9.82 -7.88
C ASN A 109 -2.15 -9.84 -6.69
N VAL A 110 -2.94 -8.78 -6.55
CA VAL A 110 -3.99 -8.63 -5.54
C VAL A 110 -5.31 -8.37 -6.24
N ASP A 111 -6.33 -9.18 -5.97
CA ASP A 111 -7.68 -8.93 -6.47
C ASP A 111 -8.47 -7.96 -5.58
N GLY A 112 -9.70 -7.63 -5.99
CA GLY A 112 -10.55 -6.68 -5.26
C GLY A 112 -11.03 -7.15 -3.88
N THR A 113 -10.74 -8.39 -3.49
CA THR A 113 -11.03 -8.96 -2.17
C THR A 113 -9.79 -9.02 -1.27
N GLY A 114 -8.63 -8.64 -1.80
CA GLY A 114 -7.34 -8.79 -1.14
C GLY A 114 -6.66 -10.15 -1.37
N LYS A 115 -7.27 -11.08 -2.12
CA LYS A 115 -6.63 -12.39 -2.38
C LYS A 115 -5.35 -12.20 -3.18
N LEU A 116 -4.27 -12.87 -2.75
CA LEU A 116 -3.01 -12.90 -3.47
C LEU A 116 -2.98 -14.03 -4.50
N THR A 117 -2.33 -13.77 -5.62
CA THR A 117 -2.05 -14.76 -6.69
C THR A 117 -0.69 -14.46 -7.32
N GLY A 118 -0.20 -15.37 -8.16
CA GLY A 118 1.06 -15.19 -8.87
C GLY A 118 2.26 -15.68 -8.09
N TYR A 119 3.44 -15.18 -8.45
CA TYR A 119 4.71 -15.76 -8.02
C TYR A 119 5.75 -14.74 -7.62
N ALA A 120 6.65 -15.14 -6.73
CA ALA A 120 7.90 -14.45 -6.44
C ALA A 120 9.09 -15.41 -6.66
N TRP A 121 10.28 -14.87 -6.88
CA TRP A 121 11.48 -15.66 -7.19
C TRP A 121 12.67 -15.24 -6.34
N GLY A 122 13.34 -16.19 -5.71
CA GLY A 122 14.66 -15.94 -5.11
C GLY A 122 15.72 -16.87 -5.69
N GLU A 123 16.91 -16.35 -5.96
CA GLU A 123 17.98 -17.10 -6.63
C GLU A 123 18.42 -18.34 -5.85
N ASN A 124 18.52 -18.22 -4.51
CA ASN A 124 18.80 -19.37 -3.64
C ASN A 124 17.53 -20.03 -3.09
N ALA A 125 16.37 -19.45 -3.38
CA ALA A 125 15.11 -19.77 -2.73
C ALA A 125 14.15 -20.56 -3.64
N GLY A 126 14.28 -20.41 -4.96
CA GLY A 126 13.33 -20.91 -5.93
C GLY A 126 12.05 -20.06 -6.02
N TRP A 127 11.02 -20.66 -6.61
CA TRP A 127 9.68 -20.06 -6.75
C TRP A 127 8.88 -20.09 -5.45
N PHE A 128 8.16 -18.99 -5.22
CA PHE A 128 7.11 -18.87 -4.23
C PHE A 128 5.77 -18.68 -4.93
N ASN A 129 4.77 -19.47 -4.59
CA ASN A 129 3.42 -19.42 -5.14
C ASN A 129 2.45 -18.80 -4.11
N PHE A 130 1.84 -17.68 -4.50
CA PHE A 130 0.87 -16.94 -3.69
C PHE A 130 -0.57 -17.34 -3.96
N ASP A 131 -0.87 -18.09 -5.03
CA ASP A 131 -2.22 -18.61 -5.27
C ASP A 131 -2.45 -19.90 -4.47
N THR A 132 -2.74 -19.72 -3.19
CA THR A 132 -2.97 -20.82 -2.24
C THR A 132 -4.45 -21.01 -1.92
N ALA A 133 -5.34 -20.66 -2.86
CA ALA A 133 -6.81 -20.71 -2.72
C ALA A 133 -7.35 -22.03 -2.16
N LEU A 134 -6.73 -23.15 -2.54
CA LEU A 134 -7.18 -24.50 -2.20
C LEU A 134 -6.74 -24.97 -0.81
N THR A 135 -5.95 -24.17 -0.09
CA THR A 135 -5.37 -24.56 1.22
C THR A 135 -6.30 -24.31 2.42
N GLY A 136 -7.46 -23.67 2.21
CA GLY A 136 -8.38 -23.29 3.29
C GLY A 136 -7.95 -22.04 4.08
N ASN A 137 -6.68 -21.62 4.00
CA ASN A 137 -6.21 -20.33 4.50
C ASN A 137 -5.28 -19.64 3.48
N PRO A 138 -5.85 -19.11 2.38
CA PRO A 138 -5.07 -18.56 1.29
C PRO A 138 -4.35 -17.27 1.67
N ALA A 139 -3.22 -17.04 0.99
CA ALA A 139 -2.50 -15.80 1.04
C ALA A 139 -3.40 -14.64 0.60
N ARG A 140 -3.55 -13.63 1.45
CA ARG A 140 -4.43 -12.48 1.21
C ARG A 140 -3.96 -11.28 2.02
N ILE A 141 -4.46 -10.11 1.66
CA ILE A 141 -4.45 -8.93 2.50
C ILE A 141 -5.76 -8.90 3.30
N ASP A 142 -5.64 -8.66 4.60
CA ASP A 142 -6.74 -8.37 5.50
C ASP A 142 -6.84 -6.86 5.70
N TRP A 143 -7.92 -6.30 5.16
CA TRP A 143 -8.23 -4.87 5.21
C TRP A 143 -9.13 -4.50 6.39
N THR A 144 -9.35 -5.39 7.36
CA THR A 144 -10.31 -5.14 8.48
C THR A 144 -9.98 -3.86 9.25
N ALA A 145 -8.70 -3.52 9.41
CA ALA A 145 -8.27 -2.28 10.06
C ALA A 145 -8.45 -1.01 9.20
N GLY A 146 -8.78 -1.15 7.92
CA GLY A 146 -8.80 -0.07 6.93
C GLY A 146 -7.52 -0.04 6.10
N VAL A 147 -7.64 0.44 4.86
CA VAL A 147 -6.51 0.43 3.92
C VAL A 147 -5.45 1.46 4.31
N GLY A 148 -4.20 1.00 4.42
CA GLY A 148 -3.05 1.81 4.81
C GLY A 148 -2.98 2.13 6.31
N MET A 149 -3.90 1.60 7.10
CA MET A 149 -3.97 1.80 8.55
C MET A 149 -3.11 0.76 9.29
N PRO A 150 -2.60 1.09 10.49
CA PRO A 150 -2.01 0.11 11.40
C PRO A 150 -2.96 -1.09 11.58
N GLY A 151 -2.45 -2.29 11.28
CA GLY A 151 -3.23 -3.53 11.34
C GLY A 151 -3.79 -4.04 10.01
N ALA A 152 -3.73 -3.26 8.92
CA ALA A 152 -3.82 -3.84 7.57
C ALA A 152 -2.60 -4.75 7.38
N ARG A 153 -2.82 -6.02 7.02
CA ARG A 153 -1.74 -7.02 7.04
C ARG A 153 -1.93 -8.13 6.04
N LEU A 154 -0.83 -8.81 5.74
CA LEU A 154 -0.88 -10.10 5.08
C LEU A 154 -1.40 -11.18 6.05
N ARG A 155 -2.07 -12.18 5.46
CA ARG A 155 -2.63 -13.36 6.11
C ARG A 155 -2.45 -14.59 5.23
N GLY A 156 -2.70 -15.76 5.81
CA GLY A 156 -2.62 -17.05 5.14
C GLY A 156 -1.19 -17.57 4.95
N TYR A 157 -1.04 -18.44 3.95
CA TYR A 157 0.21 -19.15 3.69
C TYR A 157 0.62 -19.07 2.23
N VAL A 158 1.93 -19.05 1.99
CA VAL A 158 2.56 -19.06 0.66
C VAL A 158 3.40 -20.32 0.54
N TRP A 159 3.41 -20.95 -0.63
CA TRP A 159 4.20 -22.15 -0.87
C TRP A 159 5.54 -21.81 -1.52
N SER A 160 6.65 -22.18 -0.90
CA SER A 160 7.97 -22.21 -1.53
C SER A 160 8.27 -23.62 -2.04
N GLU A 161 8.77 -23.73 -3.27
CA GLU A 161 9.12 -25.04 -3.83
C GLU A 161 10.27 -25.74 -3.10
N ASN A 162 11.19 -24.97 -2.50
CA ASN A 162 12.39 -25.51 -1.84
C ASN A 162 12.33 -25.44 -0.31
N PHE A 163 11.49 -24.57 0.25
CA PHE A 163 11.43 -24.30 1.70
C PHE A 163 10.05 -24.59 2.32
N GLY A 164 9.07 -25.03 1.53
CA GLY A 164 7.74 -25.36 2.02
C GLY A 164 6.92 -24.13 2.40
N TRP A 165 6.12 -24.23 3.45
CA TRP A 165 5.15 -23.19 3.80
C TRP A 165 5.81 -21.98 4.47
N VAL A 166 5.47 -20.80 3.96
CA VAL A 166 5.73 -19.50 4.59
C VAL A 166 4.44 -19.04 5.27
N ASN A 167 4.53 -18.72 6.56
CA ASN A 167 3.43 -18.24 7.39
C ASN A 167 3.35 -16.70 7.35
N LEU A 168 2.23 -16.18 6.86
CA LEU A 168 1.88 -14.74 6.91
C LEU A 168 0.83 -14.43 8.00
N ASP A 169 0.25 -15.45 8.63
CA ASP A 169 -0.89 -15.35 9.54
C ASP A 169 -0.53 -15.50 11.03
N HIS A 170 0.75 -15.32 11.40
CA HIS A 170 1.12 -15.37 12.81
C HIS A 170 0.52 -14.16 13.57
N ALA A 171 0.14 -14.35 14.84
CA ALA A 171 -0.55 -13.31 15.61
C ALA A 171 0.34 -12.07 15.84
N THR A 172 1.64 -12.27 16.10
CA THR A 172 2.58 -11.21 16.50
C THR A 172 3.78 -11.02 15.55
N VAL A 173 3.95 -11.91 14.56
CA VAL A 173 5.06 -11.86 13.59
C VAL A 173 4.44 -11.83 12.21
N TYR A 174 4.10 -10.65 11.75
CA TYR A 174 3.36 -10.49 10.52
C TYR A 174 3.90 -9.35 9.67
N VAL A 175 3.42 -9.32 8.43
CA VAL A 175 3.71 -8.25 7.47
C VAL A 175 2.51 -7.31 7.45
N GLY A 176 2.67 -6.14 8.06
CA GLY A 176 1.73 -5.03 8.01
C GLY A 176 1.92 -4.20 6.75
N LEU A 177 0.85 -3.56 6.28
CA LEU A 177 0.85 -2.62 5.17
C LEU A 177 0.40 -1.26 5.70
N ALA A 178 1.29 -0.28 5.64
CA ALA A 178 1.02 1.09 6.03
C ALA A 178 0.99 1.99 4.80
N ALA A 179 0.34 3.14 4.90
CA ALA A 179 0.47 4.18 3.88
C ALA A 179 1.96 4.51 3.67
N GLY A 180 2.41 4.53 2.41
CA GLY A 180 3.80 4.84 2.07
C GLY A 180 4.23 6.24 2.48
N CYS A 181 3.23 7.12 2.61
CA CYS A 181 3.31 8.44 3.20
C CYS A 181 2.08 8.56 4.11
N PRO A 182 2.23 8.27 5.41
CA PRO A 182 1.13 8.40 6.36
C PRO A 182 0.51 9.79 6.37
N ALA A 183 1.29 10.81 5.96
CA ALA A 183 0.89 12.20 5.92
C ALA A 183 0.04 12.61 4.68
N ASP A 184 -0.11 11.76 3.66
CA ASP A 184 -1.04 11.98 2.54
C ASP A 184 -2.44 11.50 2.96
N LEU A 185 -3.14 12.36 3.69
CA LEU A 185 -4.39 12.04 4.38
C LEU A 185 -5.60 12.07 3.45
N ASN A 186 -5.54 12.89 2.39
CA ASN A 186 -6.58 12.96 1.37
C ASN A 186 -6.36 11.95 0.22
N ARG A 187 -5.18 11.33 0.15
CA ARG A 187 -4.75 10.30 -0.81
C ARG A 187 -4.66 10.81 -2.25
N ASP A 188 -4.21 12.04 -2.44
CA ASP A 188 -4.03 12.65 -3.76
C ASP A 188 -2.61 12.51 -4.34
N GLY A 189 -1.70 11.89 -3.59
CA GLY A 189 -0.31 11.66 -3.96
C GLY A 189 0.64 12.80 -3.57
N PHE A 190 0.15 13.79 -2.81
CA PHE A 190 0.94 14.87 -2.26
C PHE A 190 0.76 14.93 -0.74
N VAL A 191 1.68 15.61 -0.06
CA VAL A 191 1.51 15.97 1.34
C VAL A 191 1.56 17.49 1.37
N ASP A 192 0.39 18.13 1.41
CA ASP A 192 0.26 19.58 1.28
C ASP A 192 -0.71 20.18 2.31
N ASP A 193 -1.09 21.45 2.10
CA ASP A 193 -2.00 22.19 2.99
C ASP A 193 -3.35 21.50 3.15
N SER A 194 -3.80 20.76 2.13
CA SER A 194 -5.03 19.99 2.14
C SER A 194 -4.96 18.85 3.15
N ASP A 195 -3.81 18.17 3.24
CA ASP A 195 -3.55 17.15 4.26
C ASP A 195 -3.38 17.77 5.63
N PHE A 196 -2.73 18.94 5.71
CA PHE A 196 -2.52 19.63 6.97
C PHE A 196 -3.85 20.02 7.64
N VAL A 197 -4.86 20.41 6.86
CA VAL A 197 -6.20 20.69 7.39
C VAL A 197 -6.85 19.43 7.99
N ILE A 198 -6.67 18.27 7.35
CA ILE A 198 -7.17 16.99 7.87
C ILE A 198 -6.41 16.59 9.12
N PHE A 199 -5.08 16.72 9.10
CA PHE A 199 -4.20 16.43 10.23
C PHE A 199 -4.57 17.27 11.44
N LEU A 200 -4.72 18.59 11.26
CA LEU A 200 -5.06 19.52 12.34
C LEU A 200 -6.43 19.23 12.98
N ALA A 201 -7.41 18.80 12.18
CA ALA A 201 -8.72 18.42 12.69
C ALA A 201 -8.65 17.17 13.58
N ALA A 202 -7.81 16.20 13.22
CA ALA A 202 -7.61 14.97 13.97
C ALA A 202 -6.58 15.09 15.11
N TYR A 203 -5.66 16.06 15.04
CA TYR A 203 -4.60 16.26 16.03
C TYR A 203 -5.14 16.52 17.45
N ASN A 204 -6.30 17.19 17.55
CA ASN A 204 -6.93 17.50 18.84
C ASN A 204 -7.63 16.31 19.51
N ILE A 205 -7.68 15.14 18.87
CA ILE A 205 -8.30 13.93 19.43
C ILE A 205 -7.40 13.30 20.50
N LEU A 206 -6.07 13.44 20.39
CA LEU A 206 -5.03 12.97 21.32
C LEU A 206 -4.93 11.44 21.52
N ASP A 207 -6.05 10.71 21.48
CA ASP A 207 -6.14 9.27 21.73
C ASP A 207 -7.05 8.61 20.68
N CYS A 208 -6.50 7.63 19.95
CA CYS A 208 -7.23 6.92 18.89
C CYS A 208 -8.35 6.01 19.40
N SER A 209 -8.45 5.79 20.72
CA SER A 209 -9.56 5.09 21.36
C SER A 209 -10.77 6.00 21.64
N ASP A 210 -10.64 7.32 21.44
CA ASP A 210 -11.75 8.25 21.60
C ASP A 210 -12.86 7.93 20.56
N PRO A 211 -14.13 7.77 20.97
CA PRO A 211 -15.25 7.57 20.05
C PRO A 211 -15.45 8.68 19.00
N ALA A 212 -14.91 9.87 19.25
CA ALA A 212 -14.91 11.00 18.33
C ALA A 212 -13.75 10.96 17.31
N ALA A 213 -12.79 10.03 17.47
CA ALA A 213 -11.74 9.81 16.48
C ALA A 213 -12.35 9.45 15.12
N ALA A 214 -11.93 10.15 14.07
CA ALA A 214 -12.27 9.76 12.71
C ALA A 214 -11.78 8.32 12.46
N PHE A 215 -12.52 7.55 11.64
CA PHE A 215 -12.22 6.15 11.39
C PHE A 215 -10.76 5.95 10.97
N GLY A 216 -10.00 5.18 11.76
CA GLY A 216 -8.59 4.87 11.53
C GLY A 216 -7.58 5.90 12.06
N CYS A 217 -8.01 6.89 12.85
CA CYS A 217 -7.12 7.84 13.55
C CYS A 217 -6.07 8.49 12.63
N PRO A 218 -6.48 9.34 11.67
CA PRO A 218 -5.61 9.79 10.58
C PRO A 218 -4.43 10.66 11.00
N ALA A 219 -4.36 11.11 12.26
CA ALA A 219 -3.22 11.87 12.77
C ALA A 219 -2.24 11.03 13.60
N ASP A 220 -2.51 9.75 13.84
CA ASP A 220 -1.54 8.79 14.40
C ASP A 220 -0.72 8.20 13.26
N LEU A 221 0.37 8.89 12.92
CA LEU A 221 1.21 8.58 11.76
C LEU A 221 2.29 7.55 12.08
N ASN A 222 2.56 7.31 13.37
CA ASN A 222 3.54 6.34 13.82
C ASN A 222 2.89 4.98 14.21
N GLY A 223 1.57 4.95 14.39
CA GLY A 223 0.75 3.78 14.67
C GLY A 223 0.76 3.30 16.14
N ASP A 224 1.10 4.16 17.09
CA ASP A 224 1.18 3.82 18.52
C ASP A 224 -0.14 4.01 19.29
N GLY A 225 -1.17 4.51 18.63
CA GLY A 225 -2.51 4.72 19.18
C GLY A 225 -2.69 6.07 19.87
N LEU A 226 -1.68 6.92 19.89
CA LEU A 226 -1.73 8.29 20.39
C LEU A 226 -1.55 9.28 19.24
N VAL A 227 -2.06 10.50 19.43
CA VAL A 227 -1.87 11.59 18.48
C VAL A 227 -1.10 12.69 19.18
N GLU A 228 0.20 12.79 18.90
CA GLU A 228 1.11 13.68 19.61
C GLU A 228 2.19 14.32 18.70
N ASP A 229 3.14 15.04 19.31
CA ASP A 229 4.22 15.74 18.60
C ASP A 229 5.06 14.78 17.74
N ALA A 230 5.16 13.50 18.13
CA ALA A 230 5.84 12.48 17.35
C ALA A 230 5.22 12.32 15.95
N ASP A 231 3.88 12.36 15.85
CA ASP A 231 3.16 12.28 14.58
C ASP A 231 3.30 13.55 13.76
N PHE A 232 3.30 14.70 14.42
CA PHE A 232 3.53 15.97 13.73
C PHE A 232 4.93 16.02 13.09
N VAL A 233 5.95 15.47 13.75
CA VAL A 233 7.28 15.30 13.17
C VAL A 233 7.26 14.37 11.95
N GLN A 234 6.44 13.32 11.95
CA GLN A 234 6.26 12.47 10.75
C GLN A 234 5.55 13.22 9.62
N PHE A 235 4.52 14.01 9.94
CA PHE A 235 3.80 14.83 8.98
C PHE A 235 4.74 15.79 8.25
N LEU A 236 5.59 16.49 9.01
CA LEU A 236 6.56 17.45 8.46
C LEU A 236 7.58 16.82 7.50
N LYS A 237 7.90 15.52 7.62
CA LYS A 237 8.80 14.86 6.66
C LYS A 237 8.19 14.82 5.27
N GLY A 238 6.94 14.35 5.15
CA GLY A 238 6.22 14.33 3.88
C GLY A 238 5.94 15.73 3.36
N TYR A 239 5.47 16.62 4.24
CA TYR A 239 5.10 17.98 3.86
C TYR A 239 6.27 18.81 3.33
N ASN A 240 7.48 18.66 3.90
CA ASN A 240 8.68 19.36 3.40
C ASN A 240 9.17 18.85 2.03
N GLU A 241 8.91 17.58 1.72
CA GLU A 241 9.30 16.97 0.45
C GLU A 241 8.26 17.25 -0.65
N LEU A 242 7.02 17.59 -0.30
CA LEU A 242 5.88 17.88 -1.19
C LEU A 242 5.59 16.75 -2.20
N ILE A 243 6.02 15.53 -1.91
CA ILE A 243 5.82 14.37 -2.76
C ILE A 243 5.49 13.15 -1.91
N CYS A 244 4.60 12.31 -2.43
CA CYS A 244 4.39 10.97 -1.91
C CYS A 244 4.75 9.89 -2.95
N PRO A 245 5.98 9.32 -2.90
CA PRO A 245 6.45 8.33 -3.87
C PRO A 245 5.95 6.87 -3.64
#